data_AF-A0AAV0V6Q3-F1
#
_entry.id   AF-A0AAV0V6Q3-F1
#
_cell.length_a   1.000
_cell.length_b   1.000
_cell.length_c   1.000
_cell.angle_alpha   90.00
_cell.angle_beta   90.00
_cell.angle_gamma   90.00
#
_symmetry.space_group_name_H-M   'P 1'
#
loop_
_entity.id
_entity.type
_entity.pdbx_description
1 polymer ?
#
loop_
_entity_poly.entity_id
_entity_poly.type
_entity_poly.pdbx_seq_one_letter_code
_entity_poly.pdbx_strand_id
1 'polypeptide(L)'
;MAIETLIRCYFSPLQSTAQKYIYTGSADGRVYVYDSISGDLVEIFAMKPSGLTRDVRWHPFEPTIVSPDFYGKPRVWQRQDKEDKLPGTERVYDCREYS
;
A
#
# COMPACT_ATOMS: atom_id res chain seq x y z
N MET A 1 -10.60 -18.41 -11.34
CA MET A 1 -9.34 -19.18 -11.32
C MET A 1 -8.42 -18.48 -10.33
N ALA A 2 -8.26 -19.00 -9.13
CA ALA A 2 -7.31 -18.44 -8.17
C ALA A 2 -5.93 -18.99 -8.54
N ILE A 3 -4.99 -18.11 -8.88
CA ILE A 3 -3.60 -18.50 -9.07
C ILE A 3 -2.96 -18.62 -7.69
N GLU A 4 -2.38 -19.76 -7.36
CA GLU A 4 -1.59 -19.91 -6.13
C GLU A 4 -0.32 -19.09 -6.30
N THR A 5 -0.28 -17.93 -5.65
CA THR A 5 0.82 -16.99 -5.82
C THR A 5 1.26 -16.45 -4.48
N LEU A 6 2.57 -16.47 -4.23
CA LEU A 6 3.14 -15.91 -3.02
C LEU A 6 2.87 -14.39 -2.99
N ILE A 7 2.19 -13.95 -1.95
CA ILE A 7 2.02 -12.54 -1.59
C ILE A 7 3.03 -12.21 -0.50
N ARG A 8 3.81 -11.17 -0.71
CA ARG A 8 4.86 -10.76 0.21
C ARG A 8 4.34 -9.75 1.24
N CYS A 9 4.95 -9.79 2.41
CA CYS A 9 4.76 -8.82 3.48
C CYS A 9 6.13 -8.45 4.05
N TYR A 10 6.22 -7.24 4.62
CA TYR A 10 7.45 -6.75 5.23
C TYR A 10 7.14 -5.84 6.41
N PHE A 11 8.13 -5.68 7.28
CA PHE A 11 8.14 -4.59 8.25
C PHE A 11 8.40 -3.26 7.55
N SER A 12 7.76 -2.21 8.06
CA SER A 12 8.01 -0.84 7.64
C SER A 12 9.45 -0.42 7.93
N PRO A 13 10.01 0.58 7.22
CA PRO A 13 11.42 0.91 7.34
C PRO A 13 11.80 1.37 8.75
N LEU A 14 12.99 0.98 9.20
CA LEU A 14 13.51 1.34 10.52
C LEU A 14 13.68 2.87 10.64
N GLN A 15 14.14 3.51 9.56
CA GLN A 15 14.53 4.91 9.54
C GLN A 15 13.35 5.87 9.76
N SER A 16 12.21 5.62 9.11
CA SER A 16 11.04 6.51 9.14
C SER A 16 9.98 6.10 10.17
N THR A 17 9.86 4.81 10.47
CA THR A 17 8.75 4.26 11.26
C THR A 17 9.19 3.32 12.39
N ALA A 18 10.49 3.10 12.56
CA ALA A 18 11.04 2.17 13.55
C ALA A 18 10.43 0.75 13.49
N GLN A 19 10.07 0.26 12.29
CA GLN A 19 9.41 -1.05 12.08
C GLN A 19 8.07 -1.21 12.83
N LYS A 20 7.40 -0.10 13.13
CA LYS A 20 6.10 -0.09 13.81
C LYS A 20 4.98 -0.78 13.01
N TYR A 21 5.10 -0.87 11.69
CA TYR A 21 4.03 -1.39 10.84
C TYR A 21 4.45 -2.64 10.08
N ILE A 22 3.48 -3.49 9.78
CA ILE A 22 3.60 -4.57 8.79
C ILE A 22 2.73 -4.19 7.61
N TYR A 23 3.28 -4.25 6.40
CA TYR A 23 2.52 -3.99 5.19
C TYR A 23 2.58 -5.17 4.23
N THR A 24 1.50 -5.37 3.47
CA THR A 24 1.36 -6.52 2.58
C THR A 24 0.51 -6.19 1.35
N GLY A 25 0.82 -6.85 0.24
CA GLY A 25 -0.07 -6.89 -0.92
C GLY A 25 -1.26 -7.80 -0.67
N SER A 26 -2.16 -7.87 -1.63
CA SER A 26 -3.33 -8.74 -1.55
C SER A 26 -3.83 -9.16 -2.93
N ALA A 27 -4.56 -10.28 -2.97
CA ALA A 27 -5.16 -10.81 -4.19
C ALA A 27 -6.28 -9.91 -4.75
N ASP A 28 -6.86 -9.05 -3.91
CA ASP A 28 -7.85 -8.04 -4.29
C ASP A 28 -7.24 -6.75 -4.90
N GLY A 29 -5.91 -6.71 -5.05
CA GLY A 29 -5.19 -5.57 -5.63
C GLY A 29 -5.00 -4.39 -4.68
N ARG A 30 -5.21 -4.62 -3.38
CA ARG A 30 -5.01 -3.61 -2.34
C ARG A 30 -3.71 -3.86 -1.59
N VAL A 31 -3.21 -2.81 -0.93
CA VAL A 31 -2.12 -2.90 0.04
C VAL A 31 -2.69 -2.60 1.42
N TYR A 32 -2.43 -3.50 2.36
CA TYR A 32 -2.89 -3.39 3.74
C TYR A 32 -1.71 -3.04 4.64
N VAL A 33 -1.93 -2.18 5.62
CA VAL A 33 -0.93 -1.81 6.64
C VAL A 33 -1.51 -2.03 8.03
N TYR A 34 -0.82 -2.84 8.81
CA TYR A 34 -1.16 -3.20 10.17
C TYR A 34 -0.15 -2.62 11.15
N ASP A 35 -0.58 -2.32 12.37
CA ASP A 35 0.31 -2.05 13.49
C ASP A 35 0.93 -3.36 13.98
N SER A 36 2.26 -3.39 14.15
CA SER A 36 3.00 -4.64 14.40
C SER A 36 2.80 -5.20 15.82
N ILE A 37 2.33 -4.37 16.76
CA ILE A 37 2.15 -4.75 18.17
C ILE A 37 0.69 -5.09 18.47
N SER A 38 -0.23 -4.22 18.08
CA SER A 38 -1.67 -4.42 18.30
C SER A 38 -2.30 -5.37 17.28
N GLY A 39 -1.75 -5.45 16.07
CA GLY A 39 -2.36 -6.18 14.94
C GLY A 39 -3.51 -5.42 14.28
N ASP A 40 -3.79 -4.18 14.70
CA ASP A 40 -4.87 -3.38 14.17
C ASP A 40 -4.59 -2.95 12.72
N LEU A 41 -5.64 -2.92 11.90
CA LEU A 41 -5.56 -2.41 10.54
C LEU A 41 -5.53 -0.87 10.56
N VAL A 42 -4.41 -0.29 10.14
CA VAL A 42 -4.16 1.16 10.22
C VAL A 42 -4.52 1.86 8.91
N GLU A 43 -4.17 1.27 7.77
CA GLU A 43 -4.42 1.84 6.45
C GLU A 43 -4.72 0.76 5.40
N ILE A 44 -5.52 1.13 4.40
CA ILE A 44 -5.79 0.32 3.20
C ILE A 44 -5.56 1.21 1.99
N PHE A 45 -4.54 0.91 1.19
CA PHE A 45 -4.35 1.54 -0.11
C PHE A 45 -5.14 0.75 -1.16
N ALA A 46 -6.22 1.35 -1.66
CA ALA A 46 -7.12 0.71 -2.62
C ALA A 46 -7.26 1.56 -3.89
N MET A 47 -7.42 0.89 -5.03
CA MET A 47 -7.79 1.52 -6.30
C MET A 47 -8.88 0.69 -7.01
N LYS A 48 -9.32 1.17 -8.18
CA LYS A 48 -10.17 0.38 -9.09
C LYS A 48 -9.51 -0.98 -9.40
N PRO A 49 -10.29 -2.05 -9.61
CA PRO A 49 -9.74 -3.40 -9.74
C PRO A 49 -8.67 -3.47 -10.85
N SER A 50 -7.41 -3.69 -10.47
CA SER A 50 -6.26 -3.81 -11.38
C SER A 50 -5.59 -5.18 -11.34
N GLY A 51 -6.20 -6.13 -10.62
CA GLY A 51 -5.65 -7.47 -10.37
C GLY A 51 -4.82 -7.54 -9.08
N LEU A 52 -4.21 -8.69 -8.82
CA LEU A 52 -3.47 -8.98 -7.58
C LEU A 52 -2.15 -8.20 -7.45
N THR A 53 -1.79 -7.85 -6.21
CA THR A 53 -0.51 -7.24 -5.85
C THR A 53 0.33 -8.23 -5.06
N ARG A 54 1.43 -8.70 -5.65
CA ARG A 54 2.29 -9.73 -5.05
C ARG A 54 3.44 -9.21 -4.20
N ASP A 55 4.01 -8.08 -4.61
CA ASP A 55 5.12 -7.44 -3.90
C ASP A 55 4.75 -6.00 -3.59
N VAL A 56 5.34 -5.47 -2.53
CA VAL A 56 5.11 -4.10 -2.08
C VAL A 56 6.42 -3.63 -1.44
N ARG A 57 6.78 -2.36 -1.62
CA ARG A 57 7.96 -1.76 -1.01
C ARG A 57 7.64 -0.40 -0.44
N TRP A 58 7.99 -0.19 0.82
CA TRP A 58 7.94 1.11 1.46
C TRP A 58 9.29 1.81 1.32
N HIS A 59 9.28 3.03 0.81
CA HIS A 59 10.47 3.86 0.71
C HIS A 59 11.07 4.17 2.11
N PRO A 60 12.39 4.07 2.32
CA PRO A 60 12.98 4.21 3.66
C PRO A 60 12.76 5.56 4.36
N PHE A 61 12.70 6.65 3.57
CA PHE A 61 12.64 8.02 4.08
C PHE A 61 11.31 8.71 3.76
N GLU A 62 10.93 8.76 2.49
CA GLU A 62 9.63 9.27 2.05
C GLU A 62 8.42 8.41 2.48
N PRO A 63 7.27 9.02 2.80
CA PRO A 63 6.01 8.33 3.11
C PRO A 63 5.33 7.79 1.85
N THR A 64 6.09 7.03 1.05
CA THR A 64 5.68 6.48 -0.23
C THR A 64 5.80 4.96 -0.21
N ILE A 65 4.78 4.29 -0.73
CA ILE A 65 4.80 2.84 -0.97
C ILE A 65 4.71 2.61 -2.48
N VAL A 66 5.38 1.57 -2.97
CA VAL A 66 5.33 1.17 -4.38
C VAL A 66 4.90 -0.29 -4.47
N SER A 67 4.01 -0.60 -5.41
CA SER A 67 3.62 -1.97 -5.69
C SER A 67 3.37 -2.19 -7.18
N PRO A 68 3.81 -3.29 -7.80
CA PRO A 68 3.34 -3.66 -9.12
C PRO A 68 1.87 -4.09 -9.09
N ASP A 69 1.15 -3.78 -10.17
CA ASP A 69 -0.12 -4.43 -10.49
C ASP A 69 0.11 -5.80 -11.16
N PHE A 70 -0.97 -6.50 -11.49
CA PHE A 70 -0.90 -7.82 -12.12
C PHE A 70 -0.21 -7.80 -13.50
N TYR A 71 -0.25 -6.67 -14.20
CA TYR A 71 0.32 -6.50 -15.53
C TYR A 71 1.76 -5.99 -15.50
N GLY A 72 2.36 -5.88 -14.30
CA GLY A 72 3.74 -5.43 -14.13
C GLY A 72 3.91 -3.92 -14.16
N LYS A 73 2.82 -3.14 -14.10
CA LYS A 73 2.92 -1.68 -14.02
C LYS A 73 3.16 -1.25 -12.58
N PRO A 74 4.24 -0.50 -12.29
CA PRO A 74 4.51 -0.01 -10.95
C PRO A 74 3.50 1.07 -10.56
N ARG A 75 2.97 0.95 -9.35
CA ARG A 75 2.03 1.89 -8.74
C ARG A 75 2.71 2.55 -7.56
N VAL A 76 2.61 3.87 -7.48
CA VAL A 76 3.17 4.65 -6.38
C VAL A 76 2.03 5.22 -5.54
N TRP A 77 2.06 4.90 -4.26
CA TRP A 77 1.09 5.29 -3.25
C TRP A 77 1.70 6.37 -2.38
N GLN A 78 1.12 7.56 -2.42
CA GLN A 78 1.51 8.68 -1.58
C GLN A 78 0.34 9.10 -0.71
N ARG A 79 0.63 9.42 0.55
CA ARG A 79 -0.34 10.05 1.42
C ARG A 79 -0.50 11.50 0.99
N GLN A 80 -1.71 11.91 0.65
CA GLN A 80 -1.99 13.33 0.43
C GLN A 80 -2.17 14.00 1.79
N ASP A 81 -1.39 15.05 2.06
CA ASP A 81 -1.62 15.90 3.22
C ASP A 81 -2.98 16.59 3.08
N LYS A 82 -3.74 16.60 4.18
CA LYS A 82 -5.13 17.07 4.24
C LYS A 82 -5.19 18.60 4.12
N GLU A 83 -4.96 19.17 2.95
CA GLU A 83 -5.30 20.57 2.70
C GLU A 83 -6.57 20.76 1.85
N ASP A 84 -7.06 19.72 1.15
CA ASP A 84 -8.25 19.85 0.27
C ASP A 84 -9.19 18.63 0.32
N LYS A 85 -9.83 18.34 1.47
CA LYS A 85 -10.97 17.38 1.48
C LYS A 85 -12.16 17.92 2.27
N LEU A 86 -13.28 18.08 1.56
CA LEU A 86 -14.62 18.22 2.13
C LEU A 86 -14.91 17.05 3.10
N PRO A 87 -15.58 17.30 4.24
CA PRO A 87 -15.88 16.25 5.22
C PRO A 87 -16.77 15.17 4.60
N GLY A 88 -16.30 13.92 4.60
CA GLY A 88 -17.08 12.74 4.16
C GLY A 88 -16.52 11.95 2.98
N THR A 89 -15.37 12.32 2.41
CA THR A 89 -14.74 11.53 1.34
C THR A 89 -13.76 10.50 1.93
N GLU A 90 -13.91 9.23 1.52
CA GLU A 90 -12.97 8.16 1.88
C GLU A 90 -11.52 8.56 1.51
N ARG A 91 -10.54 7.96 2.19
CA ARG A 91 -9.12 8.23 1.96
C ARG A 91 -8.72 7.73 0.57
N VAL A 92 -8.93 8.57 -0.44
CA VAL A 92 -8.44 8.34 -1.80
C VAL A 92 -6.93 8.56 -1.82
N TYR A 93 -6.18 7.52 -2.17
CA TYR A 93 -4.74 7.61 -2.45
C TYR A 93 -4.57 7.83 -3.96
N ASP A 94 -3.72 8.77 -4.34
CA ASP A 94 -3.35 8.98 -5.75
C ASP A 94 -2.37 7.88 -6.14
N CYS A 95 -2.76 7.05 -7.11
CA CYS A 95 -1.86 6.10 -7.74
C CYS A 95 -1.26 6.80 -8.96
N ARG A 96 -0.02 7.30 -8.84
CA ARG A 96 0.71 7.78 -10.00
C ARG A 96 1.24 6.61 -10.80
N GLU A 97 0.87 6.57 -12.06
CA GLU A 97 1.46 5.69 -13.06
C GLU A 97 2.78 6.33 -13.53
N TYR A 98 3.89 5.64 -13.34
CA TYR A 98 5.12 6.00 -14.02
C TYR A 98 5.07 5.41 -15.45
N SER A 99 5.29 6.26 -16.46
CA SER A 99 5.38 5.89 -17.89
C SER A 99 6.77 5.43 -18.27
#